data_AF-A0A1E3BTR3-F1
#
_entry.id   AF-A0A1E3BTR3-F1
#
_cell.length_a   1.000
_cell.length_b   1.000
_cell.length_c   1.000
_cell.angle_alpha   90.00
_cell.angle_beta   90.00
_cell.angle_gamma   90.00
#
_symmetry.space_group_name_H-M   'P 1'
#
loop_
_entity.id
_entity.type
_entity.pdbx_description
1 polymer ?
#
loop_
_entity_poly.entity_id
_entity_poly.type
_entity_poly.pdbx_seq_one_letter_code
_entity_poly.pdbx_strand_id
1 'polypeptide(L)'
;MARSEYANIAAERWTSLPAQFRRPGTSGHSQNQKRGRPLDSFLEGPVYVPTIALLFVTDIPYGRIFSINPVRAEWSLVIEYGGEPNGMAWNPISRTIVIADFKQGILSLVPKLENLKRSPLATTVNDSKDPMIWL
;
A
#
# COMPACT_ATOMS: atom_id res chain seq x y z
N MET A 1 36.65 -4.14 -23.81
CA MET A 1 35.59 -4.58 -22.87
C MET A 1 34.26 -4.43 -23.59
N ALA A 2 33.50 -5.53 -23.77
CA ALA A 2 32.19 -5.49 -24.40
C ALA A 2 31.16 -4.90 -23.42
N ARG A 3 30.42 -3.88 -23.85
CA ARG A 3 29.36 -3.23 -23.07
C ARG A 3 28.16 -4.16 -23.09
N SER A 4 27.68 -4.58 -21.91
CA SER A 4 26.42 -5.31 -21.76
C SER A 4 25.28 -4.52 -22.43
N GLU A 5 24.65 -5.10 -23.45
CA GLU A 5 23.42 -4.54 -24.02
C GLU A 5 22.27 -4.82 -23.04
N TYR A 6 21.77 -3.77 -22.40
CA TYR A 6 20.54 -3.88 -21.62
C TYR A 6 19.35 -3.91 -22.58
N ALA A 7 18.51 -4.94 -22.49
CA ALA A 7 17.26 -4.98 -23.21
C ALA A 7 16.31 -3.90 -22.64
N ASN A 8 15.79 -3.03 -23.51
CA ASN A 8 14.74 -2.10 -23.12
C ASN A 8 13.45 -2.89 -22.87
N ILE A 9 12.92 -2.82 -21.64
CA ILE A 9 11.61 -3.38 -21.29
C ILE A 9 10.63 -2.22 -21.26
N ALA A 10 9.65 -2.24 -22.18
CA ALA A 10 8.53 -1.30 -22.17
C ALA A 10 7.43 -1.86 -21.25
N ALA A 11 6.99 -1.06 -20.28
CA ALA A 11 5.85 -1.41 -19.44
C ALA A 11 4.55 -0.91 -20.11
N GLU A 12 3.55 -1.79 -20.17
CA GLU A 12 2.20 -1.44 -20.61
C GLU A 12 1.25 -1.36 -19.41
N ARG A 13 0.22 -0.52 -19.53
CA ARG A 13 -0.80 -0.41 -18.48
C ARG A 13 -1.64 -1.69 -18.46
N TRP A 14 -1.50 -2.46 -17.38
CA TRP A 14 -2.34 -3.64 -17.13
C TRP A 14 -3.71 -3.26 -16.54
N THR A 15 -3.75 -2.49 -15.45
CA THR A 15 -5.00 -1.99 -14.83
C THR A 15 -4.76 -0.65 -14.13
N SER A 16 -5.82 0.05 -13.74
CA SER A 16 -5.76 1.28 -12.96
C SER A 16 -6.81 1.29 -11.85
N LEU A 17 -6.58 2.08 -10.79
CA LEU A 17 -7.58 2.29 -9.74
C LEU A 17 -8.93 2.71 -10.35
N PRO A 18 -10.03 1.98 -10.08
CA PRO A 18 -11.36 2.31 -10.58
C PRO A 18 -11.83 3.70 -10.15
N ALA A 19 -12.62 4.34 -11.01
CA ALA A 19 -13.08 5.72 -10.79
C ALA A 19 -13.85 5.89 -9.48
N GLN A 20 -14.65 4.89 -9.07
CA GLN A 20 -15.40 4.93 -7.81
C GLN A 20 -14.53 4.98 -6.55
N PHE A 21 -13.25 4.61 -6.65
CA PHE A 21 -12.32 4.69 -5.53
C PHE A 21 -11.45 5.94 -5.57
N ARG A 22 -11.44 6.72 -6.65
CA ARG A 22 -10.67 7.96 -6.75
C ARG A 22 -11.31 9.05 -5.88
N ARG A 23 -10.50 9.78 -5.12
CA ARG A 23 -10.96 10.87 -4.24
C ARG A 23 -10.23 12.17 -4.59
N PRO A 24 -10.63 12.88 -5.66
CA PRO A 24 -9.97 14.11 -6.05
C PRO A 24 -10.01 15.13 -4.90
N GLY A 25 -8.84 15.64 -4.50
CA GLY A 25 -8.75 16.63 -3.45
C GLY A 25 -7.37 16.69 -2.83
N THR A 26 -7.30 17.33 -1.66
CA THR A 26 -6.10 17.39 -0.83
C THR A 26 -6.30 16.56 0.43
N SER A 27 -5.29 15.76 0.79
CA SER A 27 -5.20 15.05 2.07
C SER A 27 -4.06 15.64 2.92
N GLY A 28 -4.02 15.33 4.22
CA GLY A 28 -2.87 15.70 5.06
C GLY A 28 -1.55 15.17 4.49
N HIS A 29 -1.58 13.99 3.90
CA HIS A 29 -0.45 13.42 3.18
C HIS A 29 -0.06 14.24 1.92
N SER A 30 -1.03 14.68 1.09
CA SER A 30 -0.72 15.49 -0.10
C SER A 30 -0.15 16.86 0.24
N GLN A 31 -0.56 17.45 1.38
CA GLN A 31 0.01 18.69 1.90
C GLN A 31 1.48 18.50 2.27
N ASN A 32 1.82 17.42 2.98
CA ASN A 32 3.18 17.17 3.46
C ASN A 32 4.14 16.67 2.37
N GLN A 33 3.69 15.79 1.49
CA GLN A 33 4.57 15.05 0.54
C GLN A 33 4.56 15.62 -0.88
N LYS A 34 3.49 16.30 -1.29
CA LYS A 34 3.34 16.83 -2.67
C LYS A 34 3.16 18.34 -2.73
N ARG A 35 3.56 19.07 -1.68
CA ARG A 35 3.43 20.54 -1.57
C ARG A 35 2.00 21.02 -1.86
N GLY A 36 1.00 20.27 -1.41
CA GLY A 36 -0.41 20.61 -1.59
C GLY A 36 -0.98 20.33 -2.98
N ARG A 37 -0.25 19.69 -3.91
CA ARG A 37 -0.83 19.29 -5.20
C ARG A 37 -1.97 18.28 -4.98
N PRO A 38 -3.15 18.50 -5.59
CA PRO A 38 -4.24 17.55 -5.53
C PRO A 38 -3.79 16.19 -6.04
N LEU A 39 -4.24 15.15 -5.37
CA LEU A 39 -3.96 13.78 -5.72
C LEU A 39 -5.23 12.98 -5.40
N ASP A 40 -5.63 12.11 -6.30
CA ASP A 40 -6.85 11.31 -6.16
C ASP A 40 -6.60 9.91 -5.58
N SER A 41 -5.33 9.44 -5.63
CA SER A 41 -4.77 8.25 -4.97
C SER A 41 -3.24 8.22 -5.16
N PHE A 42 -2.52 7.58 -4.22
CA PHE A 42 -1.08 7.33 -4.35
C PHE A 42 -0.80 5.88 -3.97
N LEU A 43 -0.74 5.04 -5.00
CA LEU A 43 -0.60 3.60 -4.86
C LEU A 43 0.86 3.19 -4.69
N GLU A 44 1.13 2.38 -3.68
CA GLU A 44 2.48 1.89 -3.35
C GLU A 44 2.40 0.45 -2.80
N GLY A 45 3.54 -0.07 -2.33
CA GLY A 45 3.64 -1.30 -1.57
C GLY A 45 3.01 -2.54 -2.21
N PRO A 46 3.23 -2.84 -3.50
CA PRO A 46 2.66 -4.02 -4.13
C PRO A 46 3.18 -5.30 -3.46
N VAL A 47 2.27 -6.21 -3.10
CA VAL A 47 2.63 -7.55 -2.59
C VAL A 47 1.68 -8.61 -3.13
N TYR A 48 2.23 -9.69 -3.69
CA TYR A 48 1.44 -10.84 -4.13
C TYR A 48 1.34 -11.90 -3.01
N VAL A 49 0.14 -12.40 -2.76
CA VAL A 49 -0.12 -13.48 -1.78
C VAL A 49 -0.45 -14.77 -2.52
N PRO A 50 0.49 -15.73 -2.61
CA PRO A 50 0.34 -16.92 -3.45
C PRO A 50 -0.81 -17.84 -3.01
N THR A 51 -1.11 -17.90 -1.71
CA THR A 51 -2.12 -18.82 -1.17
C THR A 51 -3.55 -18.48 -1.55
N ILE A 52 -3.80 -17.24 -2.00
CA ILE A 52 -5.12 -16.79 -2.46
C ILE A 52 -5.07 -16.13 -3.84
N ALA A 53 -3.89 -16.14 -4.49
CA ALA A 53 -3.65 -15.58 -5.81
C ALA A 53 -4.14 -14.13 -5.98
N LEU A 54 -3.89 -13.26 -5.00
CA LEU A 54 -4.25 -11.83 -5.06
C LEU A 54 -3.02 -10.95 -4.93
N LEU A 55 -2.99 -9.85 -5.70
CA LEU A 55 -2.06 -8.74 -5.54
C LEU A 55 -2.68 -7.71 -4.59
N PHE A 56 -1.92 -7.19 -3.65
CA PHE A 56 -2.35 -6.12 -2.76
C PHE A 56 -1.53 -4.87 -3.03
N VAL A 57 -2.16 -3.70 -2.91
CA VAL A 57 -1.49 -2.38 -2.99
C VAL A 57 -2.03 -1.47 -1.89
N THR A 58 -1.17 -0.60 -1.39
CA THR A 58 -1.57 0.45 -0.44
C THR A 58 -2.04 1.67 -1.21
N ASP A 59 -2.86 2.50 -0.57
CA ASP A 59 -3.18 3.85 -1.00
C ASP A 59 -2.95 4.78 0.19
N ILE A 60 -1.70 5.23 0.28
CA ILE A 60 -1.11 5.91 1.45
C ILE A 60 -1.99 7.06 1.96
N PRO A 61 -2.43 8.02 1.10
CA PRO A 61 -3.05 9.26 1.58
C PRO A 61 -4.42 9.06 2.21
N TYR A 62 -5.06 7.94 1.91
CA TYR A 62 -6.44 7.63 2.34
C TYR A 62 -6.50 6.45 3.30
N GLY A 63 -5.35 5.91 3.72
CA GLY A 63 -5.32 4.81 4.69
C GLY A 63 -6.00 3.55 4.16
N ARG A 64 -5.87 3.26 2.87
CA ARG A 64 -6.56 2.11 2.23
C ARG A 64 -5.59 1.03 1.78
N ILE A 65 -6.07 -0.20 1.75
CA ILE A 65 -5.42 -1.32 1.08
C ILE A 65 -6.44 -1.92 0.12
N PHE A 66 -6.01 -2.14 -1.11
CA PHE A 66 -6.80 -2.81 -2.14
C PHE A 66 -6.22 -4.19 -2.44
N SER A 67 -7.07 -5.11 -2.88
CA SER A 67 -6.67 -6.32 -3.56
C SER A 67 -7.05 -6.23 -5.04
N ILE A 68 -6.27 -6.92 -5.88
CA ILE A 68 -6.41 -6.98 -7.32
C ILE A 68 -6.32 -8.45 -7.73
N ASN A 69 -7.34 -8.96 -8.41
CA ASN A 69 -7.29 -10.27 -9.04
C ASN A 69 -6.35 -10.22 -10.27
N PRO A 70 -5.24 -10.96 -10.30
CA PRO A 70 -4.26 -10.87 -11.40
C PRO A 70 -4.78 -11.36 -12.76
N VAL A 71 -5.78 -12.24 -12.77
CA VAL A 71 -6.34 -12.80 -14.00
C VAL A 71 -7.43 -11.88 -14.56
N ARG A 72 -8.28 -11.35 -13.68
CA ARG A 72 -9.47 -10.58 -14.08
C ARG A 72 -9.28 -9.06 -14.00
N ALA A 73 -8.15 -8.59 -13.45
CA ALA A 73 -7.89 -7.18 -13.14
C ALA A 73 -8.97 -6.53 -12.25
N GLU A 74 -9.64 -7.32 -11.41
CA GLU A 74 -10.73 -6.85 -10.54
C GLU A 74 -10.19 -6.29 -9.23
N TRP A 75 -10.64 -5.09 -8.87
CA TRP A 75 -10.23 -4.38 -7.66
C TRP A 75 -11.26 -4.51 -6.56
N SER A 76 -10.79 -4.75 -5.34
CA SER A 76 -11.62 -4.75 -4.13
C SER A 76 -10.96 -3.93 -3.04
N LEU A 77 -11.75 -3.11 -2.34
CA LEU A 77 -11.30 -2.46 -1.12
C LEU A 77 -11.21 -3.51 -0.01
N VAL A 78 -10.02 -3.71 0.54
CA VAL A 78 -9.78 -4.68 1.62
C VAL A 78 -10.04 -4.02 2.96
N ILE A 79 -9.50 -2.81 3.15
CA ILE A 79 -9.70 -2.01 4.36
C ILE A 79 -9.45 -0.53 4.06
N GLU A 80 -10.16 0.30 4.81
CA GLU A 80 -9.89 1.73 4.99
C GLU A 80 -9.79 2.01 6.49
N TYR A 81 -8.75 2.73 6.92
CA TYR A 81 -8.48 3.01 8.33
C TYR A 81 -7.66 4.30 8.50
N GLY A 82 -7.56 4.81 9.73
CA GLY A 82 -6.86 6.07 10.04
C GLY A 82 -5.33 6.01 9.99
N GLY A 83 -4.74 5.17 9.14
CA GLY A 83 -3.30 5.01 8.97
C GLY A 83 -2.76 5.70 7.71
N GLU A 84 -1.47 5.48 7.46
CA GLU A 84 -0.80 5.82 6.19
C GLU A 84 0.06 4.62 5.77
N PRO A 85 -0.57 3.53 5.26
CA PRO A 85 0.11 2.31 4.85
C PRO A 85 0.99 2.59 3.64
N ASN A 86 2.25 2.12 3.65
CA ASN A 86 3.19 2.28 2.55
C ASN A 86 3.70 0.91 2.08
N GLY A 87 4.84 0.44 2.58
CA GLY A 87 5.42 -0.85 2.18
C GLY A 87 4.66 -2.04 2.76
N MET A 88 4.56 -3.13 2.00
CA MET A 88 3.97 -4.40 2.44
C MET A 88 4.84 -5.59 2.09
N ALA A 89 4.81 -6.64 2.91
CA ALA A 89 5.51 -7.91 2.66
C ALA A 89 4.67 -9.10 3.12
N TRP A 90 4.68 -10.20 2.34
CA TRP A 90 4.01 -11.44 2.69
C TRP A 90 4.89 -12.27 3.63
N ASN A 91 4.37 -12.63 4.80
CA ASN A 91 5.00 -13.56 5.72
C ASN A 91 4.32 -14.95 5.60
N PRO A 92 4.99 -15.95 4.99
CA PRO A 92 4.41 -17.27 4.79
C PRO A 92 4.28 -18.08 6.09
N ILE A 93 5.08 -17.77 7.13
CA ILE A 93 5.07 -18.48 8.41
C ILE A 93 3.83 -18.09 9.21
N SER A 94 3.60 -16.79 9.38
CA SER A 94 2.41 -16.27 10.09
C SER A 94 1.16 -16.25 9.22
N ARG A 95 1.30 -16.43 7.90
CA ARG A 95 0.23 -16.28 6.90
C ARG A 95 -0.43 -14.91 6.94
N THR A 96 0.39 -13.87 7.05
CA THR A 96 -0.07 -12.47 7.11
C THR A 96 0.73 -11.57 6.19
N ILE A 97 0.14 -10.45 5.79
CA ILE A 97 0.85 -9.33 5.20
C ILE A 97 1.31 -8.42 6.34
N VAL A 98 2.62 -8.16 6.40
CA VAL A 98 3.21 -7.15 7.29
C VAL A 98 3.17 -5.81 6.56
N ILE A 99 2.74 -4.76 7.26
CA ILE A 99 2.53 -3.42 6.68
C ILE A 99 3.40 -2.42 7.46
N ALA A 100 4.19 -1.63 6.73
CA ALA A 100 4.81 -0.43 7.24
C ALA A 100 3.82 0.74 7.13
N ASP A 101 3.34 1.22 8.27
CA ASP A 101 2.38 2.32 8.36
C ASP A 101 3.03 3.53 9.03
N PHE A 102 3.02 4.68 8.37
CA PHE A 102 3.67 5.88 8.88
C PHE A 102 3.03 6.38 10.21
N LYS A 103 1.72 6.20 10.39
CA LYS A 103 1.00 6.64 11.60
C LYS A 103 0.98 5.60 12.71
N GLN A 104 1.01 4.31 12.37
CA GLN A 104 0.72 3.23 13.31
C GLN A 104 1.88 2.23 13.51
N GLY A 105 3.02 2.41 12.84
CA GLY A 105 4.16 1.51 12.94
C GLY A 105 3.99 0.24 12.11
N ILE A 106 4.31 -0.92 12.67
CA ILE A 106 4.26 -2.20 11.95
C ILE A 106 2.97 -2.97 12.29
N LEU A 107 2.12 -3.09 11.29
CA LEU A 107 0.83 -3.78 11.39
C LEU A 107 0.88 -5.15 10.72
N SER A 108 -0.09 -6.00 11.07
CA SER A 108 -0.32 -7.26 10.39
C SER A 108 -1.75 -7.42 9.94
N LEU A 109 -1.88 -7.96 8.74
CA LEU A 109 -3.14 -8.17 8.04
C LEU A 109 -3.24 -9.64 7.67
N VAL A 110 -4.30 -10.33 8.12
CA VAL A 110 -4.60 -11.67 7.62
C VAL A 110 -5.38 -11.50 6.30
N PRO A 111 -4.83 -11.88 5.14
CA PRO A 111 -5.54 -11.75 3.88
C PRO A 111 -6.57 -12.88 3.78
N LYS A 112 -7.86 -12.54 3.93
CA LYS A 112 -8.98 -13.48 3.74
C LYS A 112 -9.91 -12.95 2.65
N LEU A 113 -10.55 -13.85 1.90
CA LEU A 113 -11.64 -13.49 0.98
C LEU A 113 -12.85 -12.90 1.72
N GLU A 114 -13.03 -13.27 2.98
CA GLU A 114 -14.15 -12.85 3.81
C GLU A 114 -13.69 -12.55 5.24
N ASN A 115 -13.86 -11.29 5.62
CA ASN A 115 -13.58 -10.66 6.91
C ASN A 115 -12.11 -10.58 7.37
N LEU A 116 -11.71 -9.33 7.60
CA LEU A 116 -10.39 -8.93 8.03
C LEU A 116 -10.25 -8.99 9.55
N LYS A 117 -9.33 -9.82 10.06
CA LYS A 117 -8.88 -9.73 11.46
C LYS A 117 -7.56 -8.96 11.50
N ARG A 118 -7.58 -7.77 12.09
CA ARG A 118 -6.41 -6.92 12.35
C ARG A 118 -5.79 -7.28 13.70
N SER A 119 -4.47 -7.32 13.76
CA SER A 119 -3.74 -7.41 15.04
C SER A 119 -2.44 -6.61 14.91
N PRO A 120 -2.14 -5.70 15.85
CA PRO A 120 -0.85 -5.01 15.87
C PRO A 120 0.27 -6.04 16.08
N LEU A 121 1.40 -5.89 15.36
CA LEU A 121 2.62 -6.66 15.64
C LEU A 121 3.61 -5.85 16.44
N ALA A 122 3.76 -4.56 16.11
CA ALA A 122 4.53 -3.61 16.88
C ALA A 122 4.04 -2.20 16.56
N THR A 123 3.53 -1.49 17.57
CA THR A 123 3.16 -0.08 17.44
C THR A 123 4.23 0.77 18.11
N THR A 124 4.96 1.57 17.34
CA THR A 124 5.57 2.80 17.87
C THR A 124 4.60 3.92 17.55
N VAL A 125 3.93 4.46 18.57
CA VAL A 125 3.20 5.72 18.40
C VAL A 125 4.29 6.77 18.20
N ASN A 126 4.48 7.22 16.96
CA ASN A 126 5.25 8.44 16.71
C ASN A 126 4.31 9.60 17.06
N ASP A 127 4.10 9.81 18.37
CA ASP A 127 3.41 11.01 18.86
C ASP A 127 4.40 12.15 18.65
N SER A 128 4.33 12.78 17.48
CA SER A 128 5.23 13.87 17.10
C SER A 128 4.94 15.11 17.94
N LYS A 129 5.50 15.13 19.15
CA LYS A 129 5.93 16.36 19.82
C LYS A 129 7.44 16.51 19.90
N ASP A 130 8.22 15.60 19.32
CA ASP A 130 9.67 15.77 19.21
C ASP A 130 10.17 15.86 17.77
N PRO A 131 11.06 16.81 17.47
CA PRO A 131 11.45 17.15 16.11
C PRO A 131 12.37 16.07 15.51
N MET A 132 11.97 15.61 14.33
CA MET A 132 12.84 15.33 13.17
C MET A 132 14.25 14.78 13.47
N ILE A 133 14.40 13.47 13.39
CA ILE A 133 15.69 12.86 13.01
C ILE A 133 15.42 11.96 11.80
N TRP A 134 15.85 12.43 10.64
CA TRP A 134 15.97 11.62 9.43
C TRP A 134 17.27 10.81 9.52
N LEU A 135 17.19 9.50 9.33
CA LEU A 135 18.28 8.74 8.73
C LEU A 135 18.05 8.68 7.21
#